data_AF-A0A3L6R094-F1
#
_entry.id   AF-A0A3L6R094-F1
#
_cell.length_a   1.000
_cell.length_b   1.000
_cell.length_c   1.000
_cell.angle_alpha   90.00
_cell.angle_beta   90.00
_cell.angle_gamma   90.00
#
_symmetry.space_group_name_H-M   'P 1'
#
loop_
_entity.id
_entity.type
_entity.pdbx_description
1 polymer ?
#
loop_
_entity_poly.entity_id
_entity_poly.type
_entity_poly.pdbx_seq_one_letter_code
_entity_poly.pdbx_strand_id
1 'polypeptide(L)'
;MFRSRLQELCQQRRWAPPVYEHTREGPDHVPLFRATVLVHDEKFSSPDEGARSTKEAYNLAAMAAFEHLAALPAAALVPVPAAPAPPQPATQLPYKTQLQIYAQKRGKNLPSYRPIYEGSLHAPLFKSEVTIDGQTFESPEYFRTMKEAETAAAKVALMSLPQEASPPQQSLVPSVSYKNLLQELAQKEGFPLPVYATTSDVLNHSAAFISTVEIQGTTFQGEPGNTKKQAEMNAAKVAFQHFKDKKGEKVST
;
A
#
# COMPACT_ATOMS: atom_id res chain seq x y z
N MET A 1 -10.97 16.72 -16.67
CA MET A 1 -10.53 15.40 -17.18
C MET A 1 -11.45 14.33 -16.63
N PHE A 2 -12.21 13.65 -17.48
CA PHE A 2 -13.16 12.61 -17.06
C PHE A 2 -12.49 11.28 -16.71
N ARG A 3 -11.26 11.04 -17.20
CA ARG A 3 -10.49 9.84 -16.85
C ARG A 3 -10.24 9.69 -15.34
N SER A 4 -9.87 10.78 -14.67
CA SER A 4 -9.63 10.79 -13.22
C SER A 4 -10.93 10.64 -12.43
N ARG A 5 -12.02 11.28 -12.88
CA ARG A 5 -13.35 11.17 -12.25
C ARG A 5 -13.93 9.76 -12.36
N LEU A 6 -13.74 9.12 -13.52
CA LEU A 6 -14.14 7.72 -13.72
C LEU A 6 -13.33 6.77 -12.83
N GLN A 7 -12.01 7.00 -12.72
CA GLN A 7 -11.16 6.21 -11.83
C GLN A 7 -11.56 6.35 -10.36
N GLU A 8 -11.88 7.57 -9.92
CA GLU A 8 -12.37 7.84 -8.56
C GLU A 8 -13.73 7.16 -8.32
N LEU A 9 -14.65 7.22 -9.28
CA LEU A 9 -15.94 6.54 -9.20
C LEU A 9 -15.79 5.02 -9.07
N CYS A 10 -14.90 4.41 -9.87
CA CYS A 10 -14.60 2.98 -9.74
C CYS A 10 -14.05 2.65 -8.35
N GLN A 11 -13.16 3.48 -7.81
CA GLN A 11 -12.60 3.28 -6.47
C GLN A 11 -13.68 3.39 -5.37
N GLN A 12 -14.55 4.40 -5.45
CA GLN A 12 -15.66 4.59 -4.51
C GLN A 12 -16.67 3.43 -4.55
N ARG A 13 -16.94 2.90 -5.75
CA ARG A 13 -17.86 1.76 -5.99
C ARG A 13 -17.20 0.38 -5.83
N ARG A 14 -15.90 0.32 -5.51
CA ARG A 14 -15.08 -0.91 -5.45
C ARG A 14 -15.10 -1.73 -6.75
N TRP A 15 -15.19 -1.07 -7.90
CA TRP A 15 -15.09 -1.70 -9.21
C TRP A 15 -13.64 -1.86 -9.65
N ALA A 16 -13.41 -2.80 -10.57
CA ALA A 16 -12.12 -2.95 -11.23
C ALA A 16 -11.70 -1.64 -11.93
N PRO A 17 -10.38 -1.38 -12.06
CA PRO A 17 -9.91 -0.19 -12.74
C PRO A 17 -10.37 -0.15 -14.20
N PRO A 18 -10.75 1.03 -14.73
CA PRO A 18 -11.22 1.16 -16.10
C PRO A 18 -10.13 0.77 -17.10
N VAL A 19 -10.44 -0.17 -18.00
CA VAL A 19 -9.52 -0.62 -19.06
C VAL A 19 -9.80 0.19 -20.31
N TYR A 20 -8.76 0.80 -20.90
CA TYR A 20 -8.88 1.64 -22.07
C TYR A 20 -8.23 1.00 -23.28
N GLU A 21 -8.97 0.91 -24.37
CA GLU A 21 -8.47 0.52 -25.69
C GLU A 21 -8.68 1.68 -26.66
N HIS A 22 -7.85 1.79 -27.69
CA HIS A 22 -8.04 2.78 -28.73
C HIS A 22 -7.77 2.16 -30.10
N THR A 23 -8.49 2.66 -31.10
CA THR A 23 -8.22 2.40 -32.51
C THR A 23 -7.89 3.72 -33.20
N ARG A 24 -6.96 3.65 -34.14
CA ARG A 24 -6.62 4.74 -35.05
C ARG A 24 -7.04 4.32 -36.44
N GLU A 25 -7.92 5.10 -37.03
CA GLU A 25 -8.49 4.86 -38.35
C GLU A 25 -8.31 6.10 -39.24
N GLY A 26 -8.49 5.94 -40.54
CA GLY A 26 -8.41 7.03 -41.50
C GLY A 26 -7.00 7.34 -42.03
N PRO A 27 -6.89 8.27 -42.98
CA PRO A 27 -5.64 8.61 -43.64
C PRO A 27 -4.62 9.24 -42.67
N ASP A 28 -3.32 9.07 -42.94
CA ASP A 28 -2.26 9.63 -42.07
C ASP A 28 -2.32 11.16 -41.91
N HIS A 29 -2.91 11.87 -42.87
CA HIS A 29 -3.10 13.31 -42.83
C HIS A 29 -4.39 13.74 -42.09
N VAL A 30 -5.33 12.83 -41.83
CA VAL A 30 -6.56 13.06 -41.05
C VAL A 30 -6.86 11.81 -40.20
N PRO A 31 -6.05 11.53 -39.17
CA PRO A 31 -6.27 10.38 -38.32
C PRO A 31 -7.48 10.59 -37.42
N LEU A 32 -8.37 9.61 -37.40
CA LEU A 32 -9.51 9.51 -36.49
C LEU A 32 -9.15 8.56 -35.36
N PHE A 33 -9.30 9.04 -34.12
CA PHE A 33 -9.03 8.24 -32.93
C PHE A 33 -10.34 7.87 -32.26
N ARG A 34 -10.55 6.57 -32.06
CA ARG A 34 -11.65 6.05 -31.25
C ARG A 34 -11.08 5.41 -30.01
N ALA A 35 -11.81 5.52 -28.91
CA ALA A 35 -11.45 4.86 -27.68
C ALA A 35 -12.64 4.16 -27.07
N THR A 36 -12.37 3.02 -26.43
CA THR A 36 -13.34 2.25 -25.69
C THR A 36 -12.83 2.09 -24.27
N VAL A 37 -13.71 2.30 -23.29
CA VAL A 37 -13.43 2.04 -21.88
C VAL A 37 -14.36 0.95 -21.36
N LEU A 38 -13.79 -0.04 -20.69
CA LEU A 38 -14.53 -1.12 -20.04
C LEU A 38 -14.57 -0.88 -18.52
N VAL A 39 -15.78 -0.81 -17.98
CA VAL A 39 -16.05 -0.60 -16.55
C VAL A 39 -17.23 -1.47 -16.13
N HIS A 40 -17.02 -2.34 -15.13
CA HIS A 40 -18.07 -3.22 -14.59
C HIS A 40 -18.78 -4.08 -15.68
N ASP A 41 -17.98 -4.68 -16.57
CA ASP A 41 -18.43 -5.46 -17.73
C ASP A 41 -19.23 -4.67 -18.79
N GLU A 42 -19.42 -3.37 -18.61
CA GLU A 42 -19.98 -2.48 -19.63
C GLU A 42 -18.89 -1.77 -20.42
N LYS A 43 -19.08 -1.68 -21.75
CA LYS A 43 -18.16 -1.02 -22.68
C LYS A 43 -18.76 0.30 -23.15
N PHE A 44 -18.03 1.38 -22.94
CA PHE A 44 -18.40 2.72 -23.40
C PHE A 44 -17.39 3.20 -24.42
N SER A 45 -17.88 3.60 -25.59
CA SER A 45 -17.03 4.05 -26.70
C SER A 45 -17.17 5.55 -26.93
N SER A 46 -16.11 6.20 -27.40
CA SER A 46 -16.18 7.56 -27.93
C SER A 46 -17.07 7.62 -29.18
N PRO A 47 -17.64 8.79 -29.54
CA PRO A 47 -18.50 8.95 -30.72
C PRO A 47 -17.90 8.42 -32.02
N ASP A 48 -18.78 7.99 -32.93
CA ASP A 48 -18.43 7.40 -34.23
C ASP A 48 -17.70 8.39 -35.15
N GLU A 49 -17.90 9.69 -34.96
CA GLU A 49 -17.22 10.75 -35.73
C GLU A 49 -15.70 10.77 -35.52
N GLY A 50 -15.18 10.08 -34.50
CA GLY A 50 -13.75 10.00 -34.19
C GLY A 50 -13.18 11.30 -33.61
N ALA A 51 -12.22 11.18 -32.70
CA ALA A 51 -11.55 12.33 -32.11
C ALA A 51 -10.30 12.73 -32.91
N ARG A 52 -9.87 13.98 -32.79
CA ARG A 52 -8.65 14.49 -33.44
C ARG A 52 -7.37 14.08 -32.72
N SER A 53 -7.50 13.47 -31.54
CA SER A 53 -6.38 12.93 -30.77
C SER A 53 -6.79 11.75 -29.89
N THR A 54 -5.84 10.86 -29.58
CA THR A 54 -6.03 9.75 -28.63
C THR A 54 -6.47 10.24 -27.24
N LYS A 55 -5.94 11.37 -26.79
CA LYS A 55 -6.24 11.96 -25.48
C LYS A 55 -7.69 12.42 -25.39
N GLU A 56 -8.20 13.01 -26.46
CA GLU A 56 -9.58 13.43 -26.61
C GLU A 56 -10.51 12.22 -26.70
N ALA A 57 -10.17 11.21 -27.51
CA ALA A 57 -10.92 9.96 -27.60
C ALA A 57 -11.10 9.30 -26.22
N TYR A 58 -10.01 9.17 -25.45
CA TYR A 58 -10.08 8.62 -24.10
C TYR A 58 -10.91 9.45 -23.13
N ASN A 59 -10.87 10.78 -23.25
CA ASN A 59 -11.67 11.64 -22.39
C ASN A 59 -13.16 11.56 -22.74
N LEU A 60 -13.52 11.43 -24.01
CA LEU A 60 -14.90 11.23 -24.48
C LEU A 60 -15.46 9.87 -24.05
N ALA A 61 -14.69 8.80 -24.22
CA ALA A 61 -15.08 7.47 -23.73
C ALA A 61 -15.27 7.46 -22.20
N ALA A 62 -14.36 8.11 -21.46
CA ALA A 62 -14.46 8.22 -20.01
C ALA A 62 -15.66 9.08 -19.55
N MET A 63 -16.04 10.10 -20.33
CA MET A 63 -17.21 10.94 -20.06
C MET A 63 -18.50 10.13 -20.20
N ALA A 64 -18.65 9.40 -21.31
CA ALA A 64 -19.81 8.54 -21.55
C ALA A 64 -19.99 7.49 -20.45
N ALA A 65 -18.89 6.83 -20.04
CA ALA A 65 -18.92 5.90 -18.92
C ALA A 65 -19.28 6.58 -17.58
N PHE A 66 -18.68 7.74 -17.29
CA PHE A 66 -18.92 8.44 -16.04
C PHE A 66 -20.38 8.91 -15.91
N GLU A 67 -20.97 9.46 -16.97
CA GLU A 67 -22.36 9.92 -16.95
C GLU A 67 -23.34 8.76 -16.75
N HIS A 68 -23.12 7.64 -17.43
CA HIS A 68 -23.94 6.45 -17.29
C HIS A 68 -23.86 5.87 -15.87
N LEU A 69 -22.64 5.69 -15.36
CA LEU A 69 -22.38 5.04 -14.09
C LEU A 69 -22.67 5.94 -12.87
N ALA A 70 -22.53 7.25 -13.00
CA ALA A 70 -22.89 8.21 -11.95
C ALA A 70 -24.41 8.34 -11.80
N ALA A 71 -25.17 8.14 -12.88
CA ALA A 71 -26.63 8.15 -12.87
C ALA A 71 -27.25 6.88 -12.26
N LEU A 72 -26.48 5.78 -12.12
CA LEU A 72 -26.98 4.54 -11.51
C LEU A 72 -27.12 4.67 -9.98
N PRO A 73 -28.34 4.51 -9.41
CA PRO A 73 -28.52 4.50 -7.96
C PRO A 73 -27.89 3.23 -7.36
N ALA A 74 -27.18 3.41 -6.24
CA ALA A 74 -26.42 2.38 -5.53
C ALA A 74 -27.26 1.14 -5.09
N ALA A 75 -28.58 1.23 -5.17
CA ALA A 75 -29.54 0.25 -4.66
C ALA A 75 -30.10 -0.72 -5.73
N ALA A 76 -29.78 -0.55 -7.02
CA ALA A 76 -30.38 -1.35 -8.09
C ALA A 76 -29.64 -2.65 -8.44
N LEU A 77 -28.58 -3.02 -7.71
CA LEU A 77 -27.95 -4.33 -7.86
C LEU A 77 -28.61 -5.34 -6.91
N VAL A 78 -29.79 -5.84 -7.32
CA VAL A 78 -30.23 -7.16 -6.89
C VAL A 78 -29.19 -8.17 -7.38
N PRO A 79 -28.61 -9.01 -6.50
CA PRO A 79 -27.64 -10.00 -6.91
C PRO A 79 -28.36 -11.12 -7.66
N VAL A 80 -28.18 -11.18 -8.97
CA VAL A 80 -28.45 -12.40 -9.73
C VAL A 80 -27.45 -13.45 -9.23
N PRO A 81 -27.89 -14.67 -8.83
CA PRO A 81 -26.98 -15.69 -8.32
C PRO A 81 -26.19 -16.28 -9.49
N ALA A 82 -25.12 -15.60 -9.87
CA ALA A 82 -24.13 -16.14 -10.79
C ALA A 82 -23.23 -17.12 -10.03
N ALA A 83 -23.07 -18.30 -10.63
CA ALA A 83 -22.23 -19.43 -10.24
C ALA A 83 -20.86 -19.02 -9.65
N PRO A 84 -20.25 -19.86 -8.80
CA PRO A 84 -19.03 -19.51 -8.08
C PRO A 84 -17.90 -19.23 -9.07
N ALA A 85 -17.62 -17.95 -9.30
CA ALA A 85 -16.40 -17.53 -9.96
C ALA A 85 -15.21 -18.04 -9.13
N PRO A 86 -14.15 -18.56 -9.78
CA PRO A 86 -12.96 -19.04 -9.08
C PRO A 86 -12.44 -17.93 -8.16
N PRO A 87 -11.93 -18.27 -6.95
CA PRO A 87 -11.51 -17.28 -5.97
C PRO A 87 -10.52 -16.32 -6.61
N GLN A 88 -10.94 -15.08 -6.85
CA GLN A 88 -10.01 -14.02 -7.20
C GLN A 88 -9.02 -13.92 -6.04
N PRO A 89 -7.70 -13.98 -6.28
CA PRO A 89 -6.74 -13.91 -5.19
C PRO A 89 -6.94 -12.56 -4.50
N ALA A 90 -7.41 -12.63 -3.25
CA ALA A 90 -7.56 -11.49 -2.36
C ALA A 90 -6.36 -10.58 -2.53
N THR A 91 -6.59 -9.29 -2.80
CA THR A 91 -5.61 -8.26 -3.09
C THR A 91 -4.32 -8.49 -2.31
N GLN A 92 -3.37 -9.23 -2.89
CA GLN A 92 -2.22 -9.69 -2.14
C GLN A 92 -1.35 -8.47 -1.85
N LEU A 93 -1.01 -8.26 -0.58
CA LEU A 93 -0.09 -7.21 -0.19
C LEU A 93 1.17 -7.27 -1.07
N PRO A 94 1.76 -6.14 -1.49
CA PRO A 94 2.99 -6.17 -2.29
C PRO A 94 4.08 -7.01 -1.62
N TYR A 95 4.79 -7.85 -2.40
CA TYR A 95 5.77 -8.80 -1.84
C TYR A 95 6.88 -8.12 -1.02
N LYS A 96 7.33 -6.92 -1.41
CA LYS A 96 8.30 -6.13 -0.61
C LYS A 96 7.76 -5.82 0.78
N THR A 97 6.47 -5.46 0.87
CA THR A 97 5.78 -5.19 2.12
C THR A 97 5.63 -6.48 2.93
N GLN A 98 5.18 -7.57 2.32
CA GLN A 98 5.08 -8.87 3.01
C GLN A 98 6.44 -9.31 3.61
N LEU A 99 7.54 -9.14 2.88
CA LEU A 99 8.89 -9.48 3.34
C LEU A 99 9.36 -8.56 4.48
N GLN A 100 9.05 -7.27 4.41
CA GLN A 100 9.31 -6.32 5.50
C GLN A 100 8.54 -6.70 6.77
N ILE A 101 7.27 -7.07 6.64
CA ILE A 101 6.42 -7.54 7.74
C ILE A 101 7.01 -8.81 8.35
N TYR A 102 7.45 -9.74 7.51
CA TYR A 102 8.11 -10.97 7.95
C TYR A 102 9.35 -10.67 8.81
N ALA A 103 10.23 -9.78 8.33
CA ALA A 103 11.44 -9.40 9.05
C ALA A 103 11.11 -8.79 10.42
N GLN A 104 10.18 -7.83 10.46
CA GLN A 104 9.76 -7.15 11.69
C GLN A 104 9.13 -8.11 12.69
N LYS A 105 8.23 -8.99 12.26
CA LYS A 105 7.59 -9.98 13.14
C LYS A 105 8.58 -10.94 13.79
N ARG A 106 9.69 -11.21 13.13
CA ARG A 106 10.75 -12.12 13.59
C ARG A 106 11.86 -11.41 14.37
N GLY A 107 11.77 -10.09 14.57
CA GLY A 107 12.87 -9.31 15.16
C GLY A 107 14.15 -9.33 14.33
N LYS A 108 14.05 -9.61 13.02
CA LYS A 108 15.18 -9.70 12.10
C LYS A 108 15.50 -8.32 11.52
N ASN A 109 16.73 -8.18 11.02
CA ASN A 109 17.12 -6.99 10.27
C ASN A 109 16.21 -6.78 9.05
N LEU A 110 15.96 -5.52 8.73
CA LEU A 110 15.12 -5.16 7.58
C LEU A 110 15.75 -5.67 6.27
N PRO A 111 14.93 -6.07 5.27
CA PRO A 111 15.44 -6.55 4.00
C PRO A 111 16.24 -5.45 3.29
N SER A 112 17.46 -5.77 2.89
CA SER A 112 18.32 -4.87 2.11
C SER A 112 18.29 -5.28 0.64
N TYR A 113 18.02 -4.33 -0.26
CA TYR A 113 17.97 -4.60 -1.70
C TYR A 113 19.23 -4.05 -2.37
N ARG A 114 19.84 -4.86 -3.24
CA ARG A 114 20.97 -4.44 -4.07
C ARG A 114 20.59 -4.57 -5.55
N PRO A 115 20.65 -3.48 -6.32
CA PRO A 115 20.39 -3.52 -7.75
C PRO A 115 21.56 -4.11 -8.52
N ILE A 116 21.26 -4.94 -9.52
CA ILE A 116 22.20 -5.44 -10.52
C ILE A 116 21.72 -4.92 -11.88
N TYR A 117 22.63 -4.26 -12.60
CA TYR A 117 22.37 -3.70 -13.92
C TYR A 117 23.13 -4.50 -14.96
N GLU A 118 22.43 -4.95 -15.99
CA GLU A 118 23.01 -5.69 -17.09
C GLU A 118 22.38 -5.25 -18.43
N GLY A 119 22.99 -5.66 -19.54
CA GLY A 119 22.49 -5.33 -20.88
C GLY A 119 23.10 -4.08 -21.50
N SER A 120 22.70 -3.80 -22.74
CA SER A 120 23.22 -2.67 -23.53
C SER A 120 22.45 -1.38 -23.25
N LEU A 121 22.99 -0.24 -23.66
CA LEU A 121 22.32 1.07 -23.56
C LEU A 121 20.93 1.11 -24.24
N HIS A 122 20.68 0.22 -25.21
CA HIS A 122 19.42 0.13 -25.93
C HIS A 122 18.50 -1.00 -25.43
N ALA A 123 18.98 -1.82 -24.50
CA ALA A 123 18.23 -2.92 -23.89
C ALA A 123 18.70 -3.17 -22.45
N PRO A 124 18.39 -2.26 -21.51
CA PRO A 124 18.76 -2.44 -20.11
C PRO A 124 17.95 -3.57 -19.48
N LEU A 125 18.65 -4.40 -18.72
CA LEU A 125 18.15 -5.54 -17.98
C LEU A 125 18.46 -5.32 -16.50
N PHE A 126 17.46 -5.54 -15.66
CA PHE A 126 17.56 -5.30 -14.22
C PHE A 126 17.38 -6.59 -13.45
N LYS A 127 18.30 -6.87 -12.53
CA LYS A 127 18.15 -7.87 -11.48
C LYS A 127 18.24 -7.20 -10.13
N SER A 128 17.75 -7.89 -9.10
CA SER A 128 17.86 -7.43 -7.73
C SER A 128 18.22 -8.60 -6.83
N GLU A 129 19.13 -8.33 -5.91
CA GLU A 129 19.37 -9.17 -4.74
C GLU A 129 18.61 -8.58 -3.56
N VAL A 130 18.07 -9.44 -2.70
CA VAL A 130 17.53 -9.07 -1.41
C VAL A 130 18.20 -9.91 -0.33
N THR A 131 18.79 -9.23 0.67
CA THR A 131 19.38 -9.87 1.83
C THR A 131 18.44 -9.73 3.02
N ILE A 132 18.06 -10.86 3.62
CA ILE A 132 17.27 -10.95 4.84
C ILE A 132 17.87 -12.02 5.73
N ASP A 133 18.14 -11.70 7.00
CA ASP A 133 18.70 -12.66 7.97
C ASP A 133 20.07 -13.24 7.58
N GLY A 134 20.89 -12.47 6.85
CA GLY A 134 22.17 -12.95 6.31
C GLY A 134 22.03 -13.91 5.12
N GLN A 135 20.81 -14.26 4.71
CA GLN A 135 20.52 -14.99 3.47
C GLN A 135 20.25 -14.01 2.34
N THR A 136 20.89 -14.22 1.20
CA THR A 136 20.71 -13.39 0.01
C THR A 136 19.96 -14.17 -1.06
N PHE A 137 18.89 -13.57 -1.57
CA PHE A 137 18.04 -14.14 -2.60
C PHE A 137 18.07 -13.23 -3.82
N GLU A 138 18.27 -13.81 -4.98
CA GLU A 138 18.31 -13.07 -6.24
C GLU A 138 17.00 -13.25 -7.01
N SER A 139 16.62 -12.22 -7.76
CA SER A 139 15.54 -12.34 -8.74
C SER A 139 15.90 -13.38 -9.82
N PRO A 140 14.98 -14.29 -10.18
CA PRO A 140 15.32 -15.47 -11.00
C PRO A 140 15.62 -15.12 -12.46
N GLU A 141 15.08 -14.01 -12.95
CA GLU A 141 15.22 -13.54 -14.33
C GLU A 141 15.61 -12.07 -14.35
N TYR A 142 16.02 -11.58 -15.52
CA TYR A 142 16.20 -10.16 -15.77
C TYR A 142 14.84 -9.52 -16.10
N PHE A 143 14.60 -8.36 -15.52
CA PHE A 143 13.38 -7.58 -15.72
C PHE A 143 13.66 -6.30 -16.50
N ARG A 144 12.61 -5.72 -17.07
CA ARG A 144 12.69 -4.44 -17.79
C ARG A 144 12.66 -3.24 -16.85
N THR A 145 12.30 -3.44 -15.58
CA THR A 145 12.29 -2.39 -14.56
C THR A 145 12.90 -2.88 -13.26
N MET A 146 13.58 -1.97 -12.54
CA MET A 146 14.14 -2.27 -11.22
C MET A 146 13.05 -2.69 -10.22
N LYS A 147 11.86 -2.08 -10.29
CA LYS A 147 10.76 -2.37 -9.37
C LYS A 147 10.25 -3.81 -9.50
N GLU A 148 10.20 -4.34 -10.72
CA GLU A 148 9.86 -5.74 -10.98
C GLU A 148 10.94 -6.67 -10.43
N ALA A 149 12.22 -6.35 -10.68
CA ALA A 149 13.34 -7.13 -10.16
C ALA A 149 13.35 -7.22 -8.63
N GLU A 150 13.16 -6.09 -7.93
CA GLU A 150 13.05 -6.05 -6.47
C GLU A 150 11.85 -6.86 -5.96
N THR A 151 10.71 -6.76 -6.65
CA THR A 151 9.49 -7.49 -6.27
C THR A 151 9.67 -8.99 -6.47
N ALA A 152 10.33 -9.40 -7.55
CA ALA A 152 10.65 -10.79 -7.85
C ALA A 152 11.65 -11.36 -6.82
N ALA A 153 12.70 -10.62 -6.48
CA ALA A 153 13.64 -11.00 -5.42
C ALA A 153 12.93 -11.16 -4.06
N ALA A 154 12.04 -10.23 -3.71
CA ALA A 154 11.25 -10.29 -2.49
C ALA A 154 10.32 -11.52 -2.44
N LYS A 155 9.74 -11.88 -3.59
CA LYS A 155 8.90 -13.08 -3.74
C LYS A 155 9.74 -14.35 -3.53
N VAL A 156 10.90 -14.46 -4.15
CA VAL A 156 11.81 -15.61 -3.98
C VAL A 156 12.21 -15.77 -2.51
N ALA A 157 12.60 -14.68 -1.85
CA ALA A 157 12.91 -14.70 -0.43
C ALA A 157 11.72 -15.22 0.39
N LEU A 158 10.50 -14.68 0.19
CA LEU A 158 9.31 -15.14 0.91
C LEU A 158 8.98 -16.61 0.69
N MET A 159 9.16 -17.11 -0.53
CA MET A 159 8.90 -18.52 -0.86
C MET A 159 9.96 -19.48 -0.31
N SER A 160 11.17 -18.98 -0.04
CA SER A 160 12.30 -19.76 0.48
C SER A 160 12.40 -19.73 2.00
N LEU A 161 11.79 -18.72 2.64
CA LEU A 161 11.76 -18.59 4.09
C LEU A 161 10.72 -19.54 4.70
N PRO A 162 11.00 -20.17 5.86
CA PRO A 162 10.05 -21.07 6.51
C PRO A 162 8.72 -20.38 6.82
N GLN A 163 7.63 -20.91 6.25
CA GLN A 163 6.27 -20.46 6.50
C GLN A 163 5.75 -21.20 7.74
N GLU A 164 6.00 -20.66 8.94
CA GLU A 164 5.40 -21.24 10.14
C GLU A 164 3.88 -20.98 10.15
N ALA A 165 3.13 -22.04 10.41
CA ALA A 165 1.72 -21.96 10.76
C ALA A 165 1.55 -21.07 12.01
N SER A 166 0.70 -20.05 11.89
CA SER A 166 0.17 -19.11 12.91
C SER A 166 0.39 -19.48 14.40
N PRO A 167 0.76 -18.54 15.30
CA PRO A 167 -0.20 -17.57 15.90
C PRO A 167 0.44 -16.24 16.44
N PRO A 168 -0.25 -15.40 17.25
CA PRO A 168 -1.58 -14.81 17.09
C PRO A 168 -1.50 -13.44 16.38
N GLN A 169 -2.68 -12.85 16.16
CA GLN A 169 -2.88 -11.55 15.52
C GLN A 169 -2.16 -10.39 16.22
N GLN A 170 -0.88 -10.16 15.92
CA GLN A 170 -0.35 -8.80 15.98
C GLN A 170 -0.77 -8.10 14.68
N SER A 171 -1.91 -7.43 14.78
CA SER A 171 -2.48 -6.60 13.74
C SER A 171 -1.44 -5.58 13.29
N LEU A 172 -0.87 -5.77 12.10
CA LEU A 172 -0.28 -4.66 11.37
C LEU A 172 -1.44 -3.83 10.85
N VAL A 173 -1.82 -2.83 11.65
CA VAL A 173 -2.54 -1.68 11.12
C VAL A 173 -1.65 -1.00 10.07
N PRO A 174 -2.22 -0.46 8.98
CA PRO A 174 -1.48 0.40 8.05
C PRO A 174 -0.82 1.53 8.86
N SER A 175 0.29 2.07 8.37
CA SER A 175 1.17 3.06 9.02
C SER A 175 0.43 4.29 9.62
N VAL A 176 -0.29 4.11 10.72
CA VAL A 176 -0.72 5.17 11.62
C VAL A 176 0.35 5.19 12.70
N SER A 177 1.17 6.25 12.70
CA SER A 177 2.17 6.43 13.75
C SER A 177 1.48 6.37 15.11
N TYR A 178 1.98 5.56 16.05
CA TYR A 178 1.46 5.53 17.42
C TYR A 178 1.47 6.92 18.08
N LYS A 179 2.31 7.84 17.58
CA LYS A 179 2.30 9.24 18.01
C LYS A 179 1.01 9.96 17.61
N ASN A 180 0.51 9.73 16.40
CA ASN A 180 -0.77 10.27 15.93
C ASN A 180 -1.93 9.66 16.71
N LEU A 181 -1.92 8.33 16.90
CA LEU A 181 -2.96 7.64 17.67
C LEU A 181 -3.04 8.13 19.13
N LEU A 182 -1.87 8.34 19.76
CA LEU A 182 -1.80 8.88 21.12
C LEU A 182 -2.22 10.35 21.18
N GLN A 183 -1.90 11.14 20.16
CA GLN A 183 -2.33 12.53 20.05
C GLN A 183 -3.85 12.65 19.86
N GLU A 184 -4.44 11.85 18.96
CA GLU A 184 -5.89 11.79 18.75
C GLU A 184 -6.61 11.36 20.02
N LEU A 185 -6.05 10.38 20.76
CA LEU A 185 -6.58 9.96 22.06
C LEU A 185 -6.53 11.10 23.07
N ALA A 186 -5.41 11.81 23.19
CA ALA A 186 -5.26 12.93 24.10
C ALA A 186 -6.29 14.03 23.80
N GLN A 187 -6.46 14.38 22.53
CA GLN A 187 -7.45 15.37 22.10
C GLN A 187 -8.89 14.91 22.39
N LYS A 188 -9.20 13.64 22.13
CA LYS A 188 -10.54 13.08 22.35
C LYS A 188 -10.91 13.01 23.83
N GLU A 189 -9.97 12.69 24.70
CA GLU A 189 -10.18 12.55 26.14
C GLU A 189 -9.92 13.86 26.92
N GLY A 190 -9.53 14.94 26.22
CA GLY A 190 -9.24 16.25 26.84
C GLY A 190 -7.94 16.29 27.64
N PHE A 191 -6.99 15.38 27.37
CA PHE A 191 -5.69 15.34 28.02
C PHE A 191 -4.73 16.37 27.41
N PRO A 192 -3.72 16.82 28.19
CA PRO A 192 -2.62 17.58 27.63
C PRO A 192 -1.89 16.76 26.55
N LEU A 193 -1.32 17.46 25.56
CA LEU A 193 -0.62 16.82 24.46
C LEU A 193 0.58 16.01 24.97
N PRO A 194 0.89 14.84 24.37
CA PRO A 194 1.99 14.00 24.82
C PRO A 194 3.35 14.68 24.66
N VAL A 195 4.18 14.65 25.70
CA VAL A 195 5.54 15.21 25.70
C VAL A 195 6.56 14.08 25.58
N TYR A 196 7.44 14.16 24.58
CA TYR A 196 8.46 13.13 24.34
C TYR A 196 9.84 13.61 24.79
N ALA A 197 10.57 12.74 25.51
CA ALA A 197 11.98 12.94 25.81
C ALA A 197 12.78 11.73 25.30
N THR A 198 13.89 11.99 24.60
CA THR A 198 14.77 10.95 24.08
C THR A 198 16.14 11.10 24.71
N THR A 199 16.65 10.00 25.26
CA THR A 199 18.02 9.87 25.76
C THR A 199 18.78 8.89 24.87
N SER A 200 19.95 9.28 24.39
CA SER A 200 20.88 8.39 23.70
C SER A 200 22.09 8.15 24.60
N ASP A 201 22.45 6.90 24.83
CA ASP A 201 23.75 6.57 25.41
C ASP A 201 24.79 6.61 24.28
N VAL A 202 25.55 7.71 24.22
CA VAL A 202 26.59 7.94 23.19
C VAL A 202 27.92 7.32 23.62
N LEU A 203 28.03 6.85 24.87
CA LEU A 203 29.28 6.36 25.48
C LEU A 203 29.43 4.84 25.36
N ASN A 204 28.33 4.10 25.33
CA ASN A 204 28.34 2.66 25.11
C ASN A 204 28.02 2.36 23.64
N HIS A 205 28.92 1.69 22.93
CA HIS A 205 28.85 1.34 21.50
C HIS A 205 27.62 0.53 21.03
N SER A 206 26.60 0.35 21.88
CA SER A 206 25.23 0.03 21.51
C SER A 206 24.46 1.34 21.27
N ALA A 207 24.35 1.78 20.01
CA ALA A 207 23.60 2.97 19.60
C ALA A 207 22.07 2.80 19.78
N ALA A 208 21.63 2.67 21.04
CA ALA A 208 20.25 2.49 21.45
C ALA A 208 19.69 3.83 21.95
N PHE A 209 18.67 4.31 21.26
CA PHE A 209 17.88 5.46 21.68
C PHE A 209 16.77 4.96 22.60
N ILE A 210 16.64 5.54 23.78
CA ILE A 210 15.51 5.31 24.67
C ILE A 210 14.64 6.56 24.61
N SER A 211 13.32 6.39 24.57
CA SER A 211 12.41 7.52 24.68
C SER A 211 11.35 7.25 25.73
N THR A 212 10.95 8.33 26.39
CA THR A 212 9.81 8.37 27.29
C THR A 212 8.75 9.30 26.70
N VAL A 213 7.48 9.02 27.00
CA VAL A 213 6.35 9.88 26.69
C VAL A 213 5.55 10.14 27.95
N GLU A 214 5.30 11.41 28.24
CA GLU A 214 4.44 11.84 29.33
C GLU A 214 3.06 12.24 28.78
N ILE A 215 2.01 11.65 29.35
CA ILE A 215 0.62 11.96 29.03
C ILE A 215 -0.23 11.80 30.31
N GLN A 216 -1.07 12.79 30.60
CA GLN A 216 -1.89 12.81 31.82
C GLN A 216 -1.06 12.70 33.12
N GLY A 217 0.16 13.26 33.16
CA GLY A 217 1.07 13.16 34.31
C GLY A 217 1.63 11.74 34.55
N THR A 218 1.42 10.82 33.61
CA THR A 218 2.02 9.48 33.64
C THR A 218 3.09 9.38 32.56
N THR A 219 4.27 8.89 32.94
CA THR A 219 5.41 8.74 32.03
C THR A 219 5.58 7.28 31.64
N PHE A 220 5.64 7.01 30.34
CA PHE A 220 5.83 5.68 29.78
C PHE A 220 7.17 5.61 29.06
N GLN A 221 7.98 4.63 29.39
CA GLN A 221 9.24 4.36 28.70
C GLN A 221 9.03 3.31 27.61
N GLY A 222 9.50 3.62 26.41
CA GLY A 222 9.52 2.67 25.29
C GLY A 222 10.75 1.78 25.32
N GLU A 223 10.64 0.62 24.66
CA GLU A 223 11.80 -0.22 24.37
C GLU A 223 12.86 0.55 23.58
N PRO A 224 14.17 0.27 23.81
CA PRO A 224 15.24 0.93 23.08
C PRO A 224 15.11 0.71 21.57
N GLY A 225 15.35 1.75 20.78
CA GLY A 225 15.30 1.72 19.32
C GLY A 225 16.63 2.10 18.69
N ASN A 226 16.92 1.57 17.51
CA ASN A 226 18.13 1.92 16.75
C ASN A 226 18.08 3.33 16.14
N THR A 227 16.95 4.03 16.26
CA THR A 227 16.77 5.44 15.85
C THR A 227 15.89 6.16 16.86
N LYS A 228 16.05 7.49 16.97
CA LYS A 228 15.16 8.35 17.77
C LYS A 228 13.68 8.15 17.39
N LYS A 229 13.38 8.07 16.09
CA LYS A 229 12.00 7.87 15.59
C LYS A 229 11.42 6.54 16.07
N GLN A 230 12.20 5.46 16.06
CA GLN A 230 11.76 4.16 16.57
C GLN A 230 11.53 4.18 18.07
N ALA A 231 12.44 4.79 18.83
CA ALA A 231 12.34 4.92 20.28
C ALA A 231 11.08 5.71 20.70
N GLU A 232 10.82 6.83 20.05
CA GLU A 232 9.60 7.63 20.28
C GLU A 232 8.32 6.88 19.91
N MET A 233 8.36 6.09 18.83
CA MET A 233 7.23 5.25 18.42
C MET A 233 6.97 4.12 19.43
N ASN A 234 8.02 3.52 19.98
CA ASN A 234 7.92 2.50 21.02
C ASN A 234 7.30 3.08 22.30
N ALA A 235 7.74 4.26 22.73
CA ALA A 235 7.17 4.94 23.90
C ALA A 235 5.68 5.26 23.69
N ALA A 236 5.33 5.79 22.51
CA ALA A 236 3.94 6.09 22.15
C ALA A 236 3.05 4.84 22.14
N LYS A 237 3.58 3.69 21.69
CA LYS A 237 2.86 2.41 21.68
C LYS A 237 2.51 1.95 23.09
N VAL A 238 3.47 2.00 24.02
CA VAL A 238 3.27 1.62 25.43
C VAL A 238 2.18 2.49 26.07
N ALA A 239 2.28 3.80 25.90
CA ALA A 239 1.27 4.73 26.43
C ALA A 239 -0.12 4.46 25.81
N PHE A 240 -0.21 4.31 24.49
CA PHE A 240 -1.48 4.08 23.81
C PHE A 240 -2.16 2.78 24.25
N GLN A 241 -1.40 1.69 24.42
CA GLN A 241 -1.92 0.42 24.92
C GLN A 241 -2.48 0.56 26.34
N HIS A 242 -1.75 1.23 27.24
CA HIS A 242 -2.20 1.48 28.60
C HIS A 242 -3.59 2.17 28.67
N PHE A 243 -3.83 3.19 27.83
CA PHE A 243 -5.15 3.85 27.79
C PHE A 243 -6.22 3.00 27.10
N LYS A 244 -5.85 2.20 26.11
CA LYS A 244 -6.79 1.30 25.43
C LYS A 244 -7.29 0.20 26.37
N ASP A 245 -6.40 -0.39 27.16
CA ASP A 245 -6.74 -1.45 28.11
C ASP A 245 -7.61 -0.89 29.26
N LYS A 246 -7.25 0.30 29.78
CA LYS A 246 -8.05 1.01 30.79
C LYS A 246 -9.47 1.38 30.32
N LYS A 247 -9.66 1.55 29.02
CA LYS A 247 -10.99 1.82 28.43
C LYS A 247 -11.84 0.55 28.29
N GLY A 248 -11.22 -0.61 28.11
CA GLY A 248 -11.91 -1.90 28.11
C GLY A 248 -12.47 -2.27 29.48
N GLU A 249 -11.78 -1.89 30.55
CA GLU A 249 -12.18 -2.22 31.93
C GLU A 249 -13.39 -1.39 32.42
N LYS A 250 -13.60 -0.19 31.87
CA LYS A 250 -14.73 0.70 32.22
C LYS A 250 -16.07 0.35 31.58
N VAL A 251 -16.15 -0.68 30.73
CA VAL A 251 -17.39 -1.10 30.05
C VAL A 251 -18.06 -2.30 30.73
N SER A 252 -17.43 -2.89 31.76
CA SER A 252 -17.91 -4.09 32.46
C SER A 252 -18.48 -3.82 33.87
N THR A 253 -18.98 -2.62 34.15
CA THR A 253 -19.65 -2.30 35.43
C THR A 253 -20.87 -1.44 35.15
#